data_AF-A0A1R2C9X7-F1
#
_entry.id   AF-A0A1R2C9X7-F1
#
_cell.length_a   1.000
_cell.length_b   1.000
_cell.length_c   1.000
_cell.angle_alpha   90.00
_cell.angle_beta   90.00
_cell.angle_gamma   90.00
#
_symmetry.space_group_name_H-M   'P 1'
#
loop_
_entity.id
_entity.type
_entity.pdbx_description
1 polymer ?
#
loop_
_entity_poly.entity_id
_entity_poly.type
_entity_poly.pdbx_seq_one_letter_code
_entity_poly.pdbx_strand_id
1 'polypeptide(L)'
;MEPNKNPEVSPFTKFCLVSLSPLTAQRSPGMPMDIDSPFSMPENSVYNNQQRFGIFDPGSAIQGKKFACKCRKTYCLKLYCDCFANGEYCIGCGCMECKNIPECESERRISITQVMERNPEAFHRTQPVITKTCNCKRSGCRKKYCECFSSGLGCNSSCKCEGCLNTG
;
A
#
# COMPACT_ATOMS: atom_id res chain seq x y z
N MET A 1 11.63 -5.49 39.36
CA MET A 1 10.99 -4.42 38.58
C MET A 1 11.93 -4.09 37.43
N GLU A 2 11.72 -4.72 36.29
CA GLU A 2 12.34 -4.39 35.00
C GLU A 2 11.21 -4.46 33.95
N PRO A 3 11.37 -3.89 32.74
CA PRO A 3 11.77 -2.53 32.45
C PRO A 3 10.80 -1.92 31.39
N ASN A 4 10.63 -0.59 31.36
CA ASN A 4 9.88 0.04 30.26
C ASN A 4 10.84 0.30 29.08
N LYS A 5 10.84 -0.60 28.09
CA LYS A 5 11.53 -0.40 26.81
C LYS A 5 10.68 0.51 25.92
N ASN A 6 11.17 1.73 25.67
CA ASN A 6 10.70 2.58 24.59
C ASN A 6 10.77 1.81 23.26
N PRO A 7 9.74 1.85 22.40
CA PRO A 7 9.80 1.22 21.09
C PRO A 7 10.77 2.02 20.19
N GLU A 8 11.80 1.34 19.68
CA GLU A 8 12.77 1.89 18.73
C GLU A 8 12.08 2.35 17.45
N VAL A 9 12.07 3.67 17.22
CA VAL A 9 11.66 4.26 15.94
C VAL A 9 12.80 4.08 14.94
N SER A 10 12.49 3.42 13.82
CA SER A 10 13.43 3.08 12.75
C SER A 10 14.20 4.30 12.20
N PRO A 11 15.54 4.23 12.03
CA PRO A 11 16.39 5.37 11.70
C PRO A 11 16.25 5.92 10.27
N PHE A 12 15.30 5.43 9.46
CA PHE A 12 15.12 5.84 8.06
C PHE A 12 14.01 6.87 7.83
N THR A 13 13.24 7.24 8.87
CA THR A 13 12.21 8.27 8.79
C THR A 13 12.80 9.64 9.10
N LYS A 14 13.58 10.21 8.16
CA LYS A 14 13.86 11.65 8.20
C LYS A 14 12.56 12.36 7.86
N PHE A 15 11.91 12.79 8.94
CA PHE A 15 10.63 13.47 9.08
C PHE A 15 10.25 14.31 7.85
N CYS A 16 9.02 14.11 7.36
CA CYS A 16 8.27 15.17 6.69
C CYS A 16 8.19 16.34 7.66
N LEU A 17 9.15 17.26 7.57
CA LEU A 17 9.14 18.49 8.37
C LEU A 17 7.94 19.29 7.88
N VAL A 18 6.86 19.20 8.65
CA VAL A 18 5.68 20.03 8.51
C VAL A 18 6.19 21.47 8.58
N SER A 19 6.09 22.21 7.48
CA SER A 19 6.23 23.66 7.50
C SER A 19 5.11 24.20 8.40
N LEU A 20 5.39 24.42 9.68
CA LEU A 20 4.47 25.07 10.60
C LEU A 20 4.28 26.52 10.16
N SER A 21 3.29 26.76 9.30
CA SER A 21 2.61 28.04 9.26
C SER A 21 1.64 28.09 10.44
N PRO A 22 1.56 29.20 11.20
CA PRO A 22 0.70 29.27 12.38
C PRO A 22 -0.77 29.18 11.96
N LEU A 23 -1.42 28.06 12.30
CA LEU A 23 -2.87 27.91 12.18
C LEU A 23 -3.54 28.67 13.32
N THR A 24 -4.30 29.69 12.96
CA THR A 24 -5.24 30.37 13.84
C THR A 24 -6.29 29.36 14.32
N ALA A 25 -6.40 29.24 15.65
CA ALA A 25 -7.40 28.41 16.31
C ALA A 25 -8.81 28.92 15.98
N GLN A 26 -9.63 28.07 15.36
CA GLN A 26 -11.08 28.23 15.36
C GLN A 26 -11.71 26.95 15.87
N ARG A 27 -12.39 27.11 17.01
CA ARG A 27 -13.08 26.11 17.80
C ARG A 27 -14.48 25.93 17.22
N SER A 28 -14.84 24.74 16.76
CA SER A 28 -16.22 24.40 16.40
C SER A 28 -16.99 23.83 17.60
N PRO A 29 -18.31 24.10 17.73
CA PRO A 29 -19.13 23.63 18.85
C PRO A 29 -19.55 22.16 18.69
N GLY A 30 -19.88 21.55 19.83
CA GLY A 30 -20.03 20.12 20.03
C GLY A 30 -21.19 19.43 19.32
N MET A 31 -21.02 18.13 19.16
CA MET A 31 -22.02 17.17 18.67
C MET A 31 -22.46 16.32 19.88
N PRO A 32 -23.77 16.09 20.09
CA PRO A 32 -24.26 15.32 21.23
C PRO A 32 -23.91 13.83 21.07
N MET A 33 -23.53 13.21 22.20
CA MET A 33 -23.38 11.76 22.31
C MET A 33 -24.70 11.20 22.83
N ASP A 34 -25.42 10.41 22.03
CA ASP A 34 -26.57 9.66 22.50
C ASP A 34 -26.09 8.36 23.16
N ILE A 35 -26.41 8.23 24.43
CA ILE A 35 -26.22 7.06 25.29
C ILE A 35 -27.60 6.43 25.50
N ASP A 36 -27.66 5.09 25.47
CA ASP A 36 -28.80 4.19 25.74
C ASP A 36 -29.37 3.42 24.53
N SER A 37 -28.85 2.21 24.29
CA SER A 37 -29.70 1.01 24.15
C SER A 37 -28.87 -0.30 24.18
N PRO A 38 -29.35 -1.40 24.80
CA PRO A 38 -28.54 -2.51 25.27
C PRO A 38 -28.39 -3.63 24.23
N PHE A 39 -27.15 -4.03 23.94
CA PHE A 39 -26.86 -5.19 23.10
C PHE A 39 -26.67 -6.43 23.98
N SER A 40 -27.72 -7.25 24.06
CA SER A 40 -27.67 -8.57 24.68
C SER A 40 -26.84 -9.53 23.82
N MET A 41 -25.67 -9.95 24.30
CA MET A 41 -24.97 -11.12 23.76
C MET A 41 -25.27 -12.35 24.63
N PRO A 42 -25.58 -13.52 24.05
CA PRO A 42 -25.54 -14.77 24.78
C PRO A 42 -24.12 -15.36 24.80
N GLU A 43 -23.73 -15.82 25.97
CA GLU A 43 -22.45 -16.46 26.29
C GLU A 43 -22.38 -17.93 25.81
N ASN A 44 -21.19 -18.26 25.31
CA ASN A 44 -20.43 -19.49 25.53
C ASN A 44 -20.83 -20.79 24.82
N SER A 45 -19.95 -21.20 23.88
CA SER A 45 -19.46 -22.58 23.87
C SER A 45 -18.05 -22.64 23.28
N VAL A 46 -17.06 -22.68 24.17
CA VAL A 46 -15.86 -23.54 24.13
C VAL A 46 -15.51 -24.15 22.76
N TYR A 47 -14.49 -23.61 22.10
CA TYR A 47 -13.47 -24.46 21.46
C TYR A 47 -12.07 -23.84 21.60
N ASN A 48 -11.14 -24.72 21.94
CA ASN A 48 -9.82 -24.44 22.50
C ASN A 48 -8.80 -23.88 21.51
N ASN A 49 -7.94 -23.01 22.06
CA ASN A 49 -6.47 -23.07 22.04
C ASN A 49 -5.77 -23.35 20.69
N GLN A 50 -4.99 -22.39 20.19
CA GLN A 50 -3.53 -22.51 20.25
C GLN A 50 -2.89 -21.24 19.70
N GLN A 51 -2.14 -20.58 20.58
CA GLN A 51 -1.07 -19.67 20.24
C GLN A 51 -0.23 -20.21 19.06
N ARG A 52 -0.14 -19.46 17.96
CA ARG A 52 0.99 -19.53 17.04
C ARG A 52 1.83 -18.27 17.19
N PHE A 53 2.44 -18.14 18.35
CA PHE A 53 3.73 -17.45 18.44
C PHE A 53 4.71 -18.31 17.64
N GLY A 54 5.10 -17.81 16.47
CA GLY A 54 6.16 -18.41 15.66
C GLY A 54 7.44 -18.46 16.48
N ILE A 55 8.04 -19.64 16.48
CA ILE A 55 9.30 -20.02 17.12
C ILE A 55 10.37 -19.00 16.73
N PHE A 56 10.98 -18.36 17.73
CA PHE A 56 12.27 -17.67 17.56
C PHE A 56 13.34 -18.76 17.48
N ASP A 57 13.76 -19.11 16.25
CA ASP A 57 14.94 -19.94 16.01
C ASP A 57 16.22 -19.09 16.18
N PRO A 58 17.04 -19.32 17.22
CA PRO A 58 18.34 -18.66 17.36
C PRO A 58 19.36 -19.40 16.48
N GLY A 59 19.23 -19.27 15.16
CA GLY A 59 20.13 -20.01 14.26
C GLY A 59 20.02 -19.73 12.76
N SER A 60 19.11 -18.87 12.30
CA SER A 60 19.00 -18.58 10.86
C SER A 60 19.81 -17.36 10.47
N ALA A 61 20.89 -17.61 9.72
CA ALA A 61 21.66 -16.62 8.99
C ALA A 61 20.76 -15.58 8.29
N ILE A 62 21.27 -14.35 8.14
CA ILE A 62 20.63 -13.18 7.53
C ILE A 62 20.07 -13.53 6.14
N GLN A 63 18.86 -14.09 6.07
CA GLN A 63 18.12 -14.25 4.84
C GLN A 63 17.41 -12.93 4.57
N GLY A 64 17.95 -12.21 3.58
CA GLY A 64 17.55 -10.84 3.23
C GLY A 64 16.04 -10.67 3.18
N LYS A 65 15.52 -9.83 4.07
CA LYS A 65 14.13 -9.43 4.14
C LYS A 65 13.67 -8.95 2.76
N LYS A 66 12.66 -9.60 2.16
CA LYS A 66 12.11 -9.18 0.86
C LYS A 66 11.36 -7.86 1.05
N PHE A 67 11.89 -6.79 0.47
CA PHE A 67 11.25 -5.47 0.47
C PHE A 67 10.06 -5.44 -0.49
N ALA A 68 8.91 -4.91 -0.05
CA ALA A 68 7.72 -4.78 -0.88
C ALA A 68 7.90 -3.78 -2.03
N CYS A 69 8.57 -2.64 -1.79
CA CYS A 69 8.99 -1.74 -2.87
C CYS A 69 10.43 -1.21 -2.68
N LYS A 70 11.02 -0.71 -3.77
CA LYS A 70 12.40 -0.15 -3.83
C LYS A 70 12.45 1.21 -4.54
N CYS A 71 11.38 1.99 -4.44
CA CYS A 71 11.24 3.27 -5.14
C CYS A 71 12.37 4.26 -4.81
N ARG A 72 12.71 5.13 -5.77
CA ARG A 72 13.80 6.11 -5.64
C ARG A 72 13.40 7.55 -5.97
N LYS A 73 12.43 7.74 -6.87
CA LYS A 73 12.06 9.05 -7.43
C LYS A 73 10.58 9.40 -7.29
N THR A 74 9.80 8.49 -6.74
CA THR A 74 8.33 8.62 -6.69
C THR A 74 7.85 9.07 -5.32
N TYR A 75 8.74 9.12 -4.32
CA TYR A 75 8.39 9.33 -2.91
C TYR A 75 7.33 8.33 -2.41
N CYS A 76 7.13 7.23 -3.15
CA CYS A 76 6.03 6.30 -3.00
C CYS A 76 4.63 6.96 -3.14
N LEU A 77 4.51 8.13 -3.78
CA LEU A 77 3.26 8.86 -3.98
C LEU A 77 2.74 8.78 -5.43
N LYS A 78 3.17 7.77 -6.18
CA LYS A 78 2.77 7.54 -7.57
C LYS A 78 2.47 6.06 -7.77
N LEU A 79 1.58 5.73 -8.70
CA LEU A 79 1.17 4.35 -9.03
C LEU A 79 2.31 3.43 -9.53
N TYR A 80 3.52 3.96 -9.75
CA TYR A 80 4.72 3.16 -9.97
C TYR A 80 5.21 2.43 -8.70
N CYS A 81 4.75 2.86 -7.53
CA CYS A 81 4.99 2.18 -6.26
C CYS A 81 3.85 1.19 -6.01
N ASP A 82 4.17 -0.09 -5.86
CA ASP A 82 3.17 -1.14 -5.63
C ASP A 82 2.37 -0.90 -4.34
N CYS A 83 3.02 -0.47 -3.26
CA CYS A 83 2.33 -0.13 -1.99
C CYS A 83 1.25 0.94 -2.22
N PHE A 84 1.63 2.05 -2.86
CA PHE A 84 0.70 3.14 -3.15
C PHE A 84 -0.38 2.74 -4.15
N ALA A 85 -0.03 1.98 -5.18
CA ALA A 85 -0.97 1.49 -6.18
C ALA A 85 -2.03 0.54 -5.59
N ASN A 86 -1.71 -0.12 -4.48
CA ASN A 86 -2.63 -0.94 -3.69
C ASN A 86 -3.37 -0.15 -2.60
N GLY A 87 -3.12 1.15 -2.47
CA GLY A 87 -3.72 2.00 -1.43
C GLY A 87 -3.10 1.82 -0.03
N GLU A 88 -2.03 1.04 0.10
CA GLU A 88 -1.38 0.72 1.37
C GLU A 88 -0.19 1.63 1.67
N TYR A 89 0.14 1.80 2.95
CA TYR A 89 1.39 2.44 3.36
C TYR A 89 2.60 1.54 3.08
N CYS A 90 3.76 2.16 2.90
CA CYS A 90 5.02 1.43 2.83
C CYS A 90 5.41 0.91 4.22
N ILE A 91 5.46 -0.41 4.40
CA ILE A 91 5.89 -1.06 5.64
C ILE A 91 7.14 -1.89 5.35
N GLY A 92 8.25 -1.62 6.05
CA GLY A 92 9.50 -2.37 5.88
C GLY A 92 10.05 -2.39 4.45
N CYS A 93 9.85 -1.31 3.70
CA CYS A 93 10.25 -1.19 2.30
C CYS A 93 11.70 -0.68 2.14
N GLY A 94 12.30 -0.95 0.98
CA GLY A 94 13.66 -0.51 0.63
C GLY A 94 13.67 0.77 -0.20
N CYS A 95 12.59 1.56 -0.15
CA CYS A 95 12.43 2.83 -0.87
C CYS A 95 13.23 3.96 -0.23
N MET A 96 13.59 4.98 -1.02
CA MET A 96 14.26 6.20 -0.55
C MET A 96 13.26 7.36 -0.48
N GLU A 97 13.43 8.24 0.51
CA GLU A 97 12.60 9.44 0.73
C GLU A 97 11.10 9.11 0.68
N CYS A 98 10.68 8.07 1.40
CA CYS A 98 9.30 7.60 1.36
C CYS A 98 8.37 8.61 2.04
N LYS A 99 7.35 9.07 1.31
CA LYS A 99 6.24 9.87 1.85
C LYS A 99 4.91 9.09 1.90
N ASN A 100 4.92 7.82 1.52
CA ASN A 100 3.77 6.93 1.70
C ASN A 100 3.83 6.25 3.06
N ILE A 101 3.80 7.06 4.11
CA ILE A 101 3.82 6.66 5.53
C ILE A 101 2.80 7.51 6.29
N PRO A 102 2.26 7.05 7.44
CA PRO A 102 1.24 7.77 8.19
C PRO A 102 1.64 9.22 8.56
N GLU A 103 2.93 9.47 8.79
CA GLU A 103 3.46 10.78 9.19
C GLU A 103 3.38 11.83 8.07
N CYS A 104 3.26 11.41 6.81
CA CYS A 104 3.20 12.28 5.63
C CYS A 104 1.82 12.22 4.94
N GLU A 105 0.76 12.05 5.74
CA GLU A 105 -0.60 11.83 5.24
C GLU A 105 -1.16 13.00 4.42
N SER A 106 -0.71 14.24 4.67
CA SER A 106 -1.07 15.41 3.86
C SER A 106 -0.66 15.25 2.40
N GLU A 107 0.62 14.97 2.14
CA GLU A 107 1.13 14.80 0.78
C GLU A 107 0.58 13.53 0.13
N ARG A 108 0.37 12.47 0.92
CA ARG A 108 -0.27 11.24 0.45
C ARG A 108 -1.68 11.51 -0.05
N ARG A 109 -2.49 12.22 0.74
CA ARG A 109 -3.87 12.57 0.38
C ARG A 109 -3.95 13.43 -0.88
N ILE A 110 -3.11 14.46 -1.00
CA ILE A 110 -3.03 15.29 -2.21
C ILE A 110 -2.73 14.41 -3.43
N SER A 111 -1.78 13.49 -3.30
CA SER A 111 -1.39 12.59 -4.40
C SER A 111 -2.51 11.62 -4.77
N ILE A 112 -3.26 11.11 -3.78
CA ILE A 112 -4.44 10.27 -4.01
C ILE A 112 -5.50 11.06 -4.80
N THR A 113 -5.84 12.28 -4.35
CA THR A 113 -6.82 13.14 -5.04
C THR A 113 -6.42 13.39 -6.49
N GLN A 114 -5.18 13.79 -6.76
CA GLN A 114 -4.68 14.04 -8.13
C GLN A 114 -4.68 12.79 -9.02
N VAL A 115 -4.56 11.61 -8.43
CA VAL A 115 -4.66 10.35 -9.17
C VAL A 115 -6.13 10.06 -9.50
N MET A 116 -7.04 10.24 -8.54
CA MET A 116 -8.48 10.00 -8.72
C MET A 116 -9.12 11.00 -9.69
N GLU A 117 -8.68 12.27 -9.69
CA GLU A 117 -9.14 13.29 -10.67
C GLU A 117 -8.80 12.90 -12.10
N ARG A 118 -7.68 12.20 -12.32
CA ARG A 118 -7.27 11.73 -13.64
C ARG A 118 -7.90 10.40 -14.01
N ASN A 119 -8.07 9.51 -13.03
CA ASN A 119 -8.73 8.24 -13.20
C ASN A 119 -9.38 7.81 -11.85
N PRO A 120 -10.72 7.88 -11.72
CA PRO A 120 -11.40 7.52 -10.47
C PRO A 120 -11.25 6.03 -10.11
N GLU A 121 -10.94 5.17 -11.08
CA GLU A 121 -10.74 3.73 -10.86
C GLU A 121 -9.28 3.35 -10.57
N ALA A 122 -8.37 4.33 -10.47
CA ALA A 122 -6.93 4.08 -10.34
C ALA A 122 -6.50 3.21 -9.15
N PHE A 123 -7.28 3.20 -8.07
CA PHE A 123 -7.02 2.42 -6.85
C PHE A 123 -7.92 1.17 -6.71
N HIS A 124 -8.82 0.91 -7.67
CA HIS A 124 -9.72 -0.25 -7.65
C HIS A 124 -9.12 -1.48 -8.35
N ARG A 125 -7.92 -1.91 -7.93
CA ARG A 125 -7.25 -3.11 -8.47
C ARG A 125 -7.89 -4.44 -8.02
N THR A 126 -8.97 -4.39 -7.26
CA THR A 126 -9.62 -5.55 -6.62
C THR A 126 -10.54 -6.35 -7.52
N GLN A 127 -10.85 -5.87 -8.72
CA GLN A 127 -11.58 -6.70 -9.68
C GLN A 127 -10.63 -7.71 -10.33
N PRO A 128 -11.04 -8.98 -10.53
CA PRO A 128 -10.36 -9.88 -11.46
C PRO A 128 -10.53 -9.28 -12.86
N VAL A 129 -9.63 -8.36 -13.23
CA VAL A 129 -9.64 -7.70 -14.53
C VAL A 129 -9.13 -8.73 -15.53
N ILE A 130 -10.05 -9.55 -16.01
CA ILE A 130 -9.91 -10.46 -17.15
C ILE A 130 -9.54 -9.65 -18.42
N THR A 131 -9.66 -8.33 -18.40
CA THR A 131 -9.37 -7.40 -19.51
C THR A 131 -8.10 -6.58 -19.28
N LYS A 132 -6.94 -7.22 -19.09
CA LYS A 132 -5.65 -6.52 -19.19
C LYS A 132 -5.43 -6.10 -20.65
N THR A 133 -5.25 -4.80 -20.87
CA THR A 133 -4.90 -4.24 -22.19
C THR A 133 -3.46 -3.76 -22.18
N CYS A 134 -2.79 -3.78 -23.33
CA CYS A 134 -1.43 -3.25 -23.45
C CYS A 134 -1.23 -2.44 -24.74
N ASN A 135 -0.26 -1.53 -24.69
CA ASN A 135 0.13 -0.64 -25.81
C ASN A 135 1.62 -0.82 -26.14
N CYS A 136 2.13 -2.05 -26.01
CA CYS A 136 3.55 -2.34 -26.16
C CYS A 136 4.02 -2.12 -27.61
N LYS A 137 5.17 -1.46 -27.78
CA LYS A 137 5.76 -1.22 -29.11
C LYS A 137 7.03 -2.02 -29.43
N ARG A 138 7.76 -2.46 -28.39
CA ARG A 138 9.11 -3.06 -28.52
C ARG A 138 9.32 -4.35 -27.76
N SER A 139 8.41 -4.72 -26.86
CA SER A 139 8.57 -5.92 -26.03
C SER A 139 8.18 -7.20 -26.76
N GLY A 140 7.55 -7.11 -27.94
CA GLY A 140 6.84 -8.21 -28.58
C GLY A 140 5.79 -8.83 -27.66
N CYS A 141 5.36 -8.11 -26.62
CA CYS A 141 4.50 -8.60 -25.54
C CYS A 141 5.03 -9.86 -24.81
N ARG A 142 6.30 -10.23 -24.93
CA ARG A 142 6.89 -11.42 -24.27
C ARG A 142 7.83 -11.10 -23.10
N LYS A 143 7.74 -9.88 -22.58
CA LYS A 143 8.57 -9.37 -21.47
C LYS A 143 7.65 -8.78 -20.42
N LYS A 144 8.10 -8.76 -19.16
CA LYS A 144 7.34 -8.23 -18.01
C LYS A 144 6.95 -6.74 -18.10
N TYR A 145 7.45 -6.02 -19.11
CA TYR A 145 6.96 -4.68 -19.46
C TYR A 145 5.53 -4.68 -20.02
N CYS A 146 5.06 -5.81 -20.56
CA CYS A 146 3.69 -5.98 -21.01
C CYS A 146 2.82 -6.46 -19.84
N GLU A 147 1.71 -5.75 -19.59
CA GLU A 147 0.79 -6.09 -18.50
C GLU A 147 0.06 -7.42 -18.72
N CYS A 148 -0.23 -7.78 -19.98
CA CYS A 148 -0.82 -9.08 -20.31
C CYS A 148 0.15 -10.19 -19.91
N PHE A 149 1.39 -10.11 -20.38
CA PHE A 149 2.43 -11.10 -20.11
C PHE A 149 2.81 -11.20 -18.63
N SER A 150 2.96 -10.07 -17.93
CA SER A 150 3.27 -10.08 -16.50
C SER A 150 2.16 -10.70 -15.66
N SER A 151 0.91 -10.65 -16.15
CA SER A 151 -0.26 -11.28 -15.53
C SER A 151 -0.48 -12.73 -15.99
N GLY A 152 0.40 -13.29 -16.83
CA GLY A 152 0.26 -14.64 -17.38
C GLY A 152 -0.87 -14.78 -18.41
N LEU A 153 -1.35 -13.67 -18.98
CA LEU A 153 -2.41 -13.64 -19.97
C LEU A 153 -1.83 -13.37 -21.37
N GLY A 154 -2.44 -14.01 -22.38
CA GLY A 154 -2.23 -13.64 -23.77
C GLY A 154 -2.87 -12.28 -24.09
N CYS A 155 -2.27 -11.54 -25.02
CA CYS A 155 -2.91 -10.37 -25.61
C CYS A 155 -4.12 -10.79 -26.44
N ASN A 156 -5.17 -9.96 -26.40
CA ASN A 156 -6.41 -10.14 -27.16
C ASN A 156 -6.69 -8.91 -28.05
N SER A 157 -7.86 -8.89 -28.70
CA SER A 157 -8.29 -7.81 -29.60
C SER A 157 -8.41 -6.42 -28.95
N SER A 158 -8.45 -6.33 -27.61
CA SER A 158 -8.44 -5.05 -26.89
C SER A 158 -7.03 -4.45 -26.74
N CYS A 159 -5.97 -5.19 -27.08
CA CYS A 159 -4.59 -4.70 -27.00
C CYS A 159 -4.22 -3.90 -28.25
N LYS A 160 -3.57 -2.73 -28.06
CA LYS A 160 -3.06 -1.87 -29.15
C LYS A 160 -1.55 -2.02 -29.32
N CYS A 161 -1.03 -3.21 -29.07
CA CYS A 161 0.40 -3.50 -29.19
C CYS A 161 0.83 -3.72 -30.64
N GLU A 162 2.05 -3.29 -30.97
CA GLU A 162 2.66 -3.45 -32.28
C GLU A 162 3.62 -4.66 -32.26
N GLY A 163 3.57 -5.51 -33.29
CA GLY A 163 4.43 -6.69 -33.40
C GLY A 163 4.24 -7.69 -32.25
N CYS A 164 2.99 -7.96 -31.86
CA CYS A 164 2.68 -8.85 -30.72
C CYS A 164 3.10 -10.29 -30.99
N LEU A 165 3.86 -10.89 -30.06
CA LEU A 165 4.24 -12.30 -30.06
C LEU A 165 3.67 -13.06 -28.84
N ASN A 166 2.76 -12.44 -28.10
CA ASN A 166 2.07 -13.01 -26.94
C ASN A 166 0.58 -13.10 -27.26
N THR A 167 0.22 -13.87 -28.27
CA THR A 167 -1.17 -14.15 -28.62
C THR A 167 -1.67 -15.28 -27.72
N GLY A 168 -2.80 -15.06 -27.03
CA GLY A 168 -3.45 -16.07 -26.19
C GLY A 168 -4.23 -17.10 -26.99
#